data_AF-A7U820-F1
#
_entry.id   AF-A7U820-F1
#
_cell.length_a   1.000
_cell.length_b   1.000
_cell.length_c   1.000
_cell.angle_alpha   90.00
_cell.angle_beta   90.00
_cell.angle_gamma   90.00
#
_symmetry.space_group_name_H-M   'P 1'
#
loop_
_entity.id
_entity.type
_entity.pdbx_description
1 polymer ?
#
loop_
_entity_poly.entity_id
_entity_poly.type
_entity_poly.pdbx_seq_one_letter_code
_entity_poly.pdbx_strand_id
1 'polypeptide(L)'
;VKVSGSDIKRALAVPENKSRSKCDFDLTPFVRWPRQVRIQRQKAVLQRRLKVPPTVNQFMNPISRNLTNEIFNLARKYSPESKEEHKARLLQIADAKANGKPLPEKSDKLVIASGIRRITSLVESKRAKLVLIANDVDPLELVLWLPTLCHKMGVPYAIVRT
;
A
#
# COMPACT_ATOMS: atom_id res chain seq x y z
N VAL A 1 -28.57 -36.87 -47.62
CA VAL A 1 -27.73 -35.87 -46.93
C VAL A 1 -26.79 -35.26 -47.96
N LYS A 2 -27.12 -34.08 -48.51
CA LYS A 2 -26.29 -33.41 -49.53
C LYS A 2 -25.19 -32.64 -48.80
N VAL A 3 -23.96 -33.15 -48.87
CA VAL A 3 -22.77 -32.42 -48.39
C VAL A 3 -22.60 -31.19 -49.26
N SER A 4 -22.59 -30.00 -48.67
CA SER A 4 -22.50 -28.75 -49.43
C SER A 4 -21.07 -28.60 -49.99
N GLY A 5 -20.91 -27.98 -51.16
CA GLY A 5 -19.58 -27.75 -51.75
C GLY A 5 -18.64 -26.93 -50.86
N SER A 6 -19.18 -26.14 -49.93
CA SER A 6 -18.46 -25.46 -48.86
C SER A 6 -17.84 -26.42 -47.84
N ASP A 7 -18.54 -27.51 -47.50
CA ASP A 7 -18.04 -28.50 -46.54
C ASP A 7 -16.88 -29.31 -47.12
N ILE A 8 -16.92 -29.59 -48.42
CA ILE A 8 -15.83 -30.25 -49.15
C ILE A 8 -14.60 -29.33 -49.25
N LYS A 9 -14.79 -28.03 -49.52
CA LYS A 9 -13.69 -27.04 -49.52
C LYS A 9 -13.04 -26.87 -48.15
N ARG A 10 -13.82 -26.98 -47.06
CA ARG A 10 -13.32 -26.90 -45.69
C ARG A 10 -12.56 -28.16 -45.27
N ALA A 11 -12.99 -29.33 -45.76
CA ALA A 11 -12.31 -30.60 -45.55
C ALA A 11 -11.03 -30.78 -46.39
N LEU A 12 -10.97 -30.16 -47.57
CA LEU A 12 -9.79 -30.12 -48.46
C LEU A 12 -8.83 -28.96 -48.15
N ALA A 13 -9.15 -28.08 -47.21
CA ALA A 13 -8.22 -27.07 -46.75
C ALA A 13 -7.08 -27.77 -46.00
N VAL A 14 -5.95 -27.95 -46.70
CA VAL A 14 -4.71 -28.42 -46.09
C VAL A 14 -4.41 -27.45 -44.95
N PRO A 15 -4.37 -27.89 -43.67
CA PRO A 15 -3.90 -27.02 -42.61
C PRO A 15 -2.50 -26.59 -43.02
N GLU A 16 -2.28 -25.28 -43.16
CA GLU A 16 -0.93 -24.76 -43.40
C GLU A 16 -0.02 -25.48 -42.40
N ASN A 17 0.91 -26.27 -42.91
CA ASN A 17 1.97 -26.84 -42.10
C ASN A 17 2.75 -25.64 -41.57
N LYS A 18 2.32 -25.10 -40.41
CA LYS A 18 3.04 -24.13 -39.60
C LYS A 18 4.27 -24.81 -39.00
N SER A 19 5.07 -25.42 -39.86
CA SER A 19 6.47 -25.68 -39.61
C SER A 19 7.14 -24.31 -39.45
N ARG A 20 7.13 -23.80 -38.21
CA ARG A 20 7.78 -22.55 -37.79
C ARG A 20 7.38 -21.29 -38.59
N SER A 21 6.14 -21.18 -39.08
CA SER A 21 5.62 -19.87 -39.44
C SER A 21 5.73 -18.98 -38.19
N LYS A 22 6.33 -17.79 -38.28
CA LYS A 22 6.43 -16.81 -37.18
C LYS A 22 5.07 -16.68 -36.49
N CYS A 23 4.85 -17.46 -35.44
CA CYS A 23 3.89 -17.13 -34.42
C CYS A 23 4.52 -15.93 -33.71
N ASP A 24 3.81 -14.84 -33.51
CA ASP A 24 4.30 -13.75 -32.68
C ASP A 24 4.44 -14.28 -31.24
N PHE A 25 5.62 -14.84 -30.93
CA PHE A 25 5.94 -15.33 -29.60
C PHE A 25 6.17 -14.13 -28.68
N ASP A 26 5.68 -14.22 -27.45
CA ASP A 26 5.97 -13.20 -26.45
C ASP A 26 7.48 -13.16 -26.16
N LEU A 27 8.14 -12.10 -26.62
CA LEU A 27 9.57 -11.88 -26.45
C LEU A 27 9.91 -11.25 -25.09
N THR A 28 8.93 -10.92 -24.24
CA THR A 28 9.16 -10.26 -22.94
C THR A 28 10.24 -10.92 -22.04
N PRO A 29 10.45 -12.25 -22.04
CA PRO A 29 11.53 -12.88 -21.26
C PRO A 29 12.92 -12.66 -21.87
N PHE A 30 13.01 -12.48 -23.18
CA PHE A 30 14.27 -12.35 -23.94
C PHE A 30 14.65 -10.89 -24.20
N VAL A 31 13.74 -9.95 -23.96
CA VAL A 31 14.01 -8.51 -24.04
C VAL A 31 15.11 -8.10 -23.06
N ARG A 32 16.09 -7.35 -23.57
CA ARG A 32 17.10 -6.70 -22.74
C ARG A 32 16.49 -5.48 -22.03
N TRP A 33 16.06 -5.67 -20.79
CA TRP A 33 15.45 -4.62 -19.99
C TRP A 33 16.45 -3.51 -19.59
N PRO A 34 15.99 -2.24 -19.45
CA PRO A 34 16.80 -1.15 -18.89
C PRO A 34 17.41 -1.50 -17.53
N ARG A 35 18.57 -0.90 -17.22
CA ARG A 35 19.35 -1.24 -16.01
C ARG A 35 18.54 -1.15 -14.72
N GLN A 36 17.69 -0.12 -14.56
CA GLN A 36 16.89 0.11 -13.36
C GLN A 36 15.87 -1.01 -13.13
N VAL A 37 15.14 -1.41 -14.18
CA VAL A 37 14.16 -2.51 -14.14
C VAL A 37 14.86 -3.82 -13.78
N ARG A 38 16.03 -4.08 -14.37
CA ARG A 38 16.83 -5.26 -14.06
C ARG A 38 17.26 -5.29 -12.59
N ILE A 39 17.75 -4.18 -12.05
CA ILE A 39 18.16 -4.07 -10.64
C ILE A 39 16.96 -4.27 -9.70
N GLN A 40 15.81 -3.65 -9.99
CA GLN A 40 14.59 -3.82 -9.19
C GLN A 40 14.10 -5.27 -9.17
N ARG A 41 14.07 -5.93 -10.34
CA ARG A 41 13.71 -7.35 -10.45
C ARG A 41 14.71 -8.26 -9.72
N GLN A 42 16.01 -8.01 -9.89
CA GLN A 42 17.07 -8.74 -9.20
C GLN A 42 16.97 -8.56 -7.68
N LYS A 43 16.70 -7.35 -7.17
CA LYS A 43 16.45 -7.07 -5.75
C LYS A 43 15.32 -7.95 -5.21
N ALA A 44 14.19 -8.01 -5.90
CA ALA A 44 13.05 -8.84 -5.49
C ALA A 44 13.37 -10.34 -5.50
N VAL A 45 14.13 -10.82 -6.49
CA VAL A 45 14.59 -12.22 -6.54
C VAL A 45 15.55 -12.54 -5.40
N LEU A 46 16.50 -11.64 -5.13
CA LEU A 46 17.45 -11.80 -4.03
C LEU A 46 16.75 -11.84 -2.67
N GLN A 47 15.79 -10.93 -2.43
CA GLN A 47 15.01 -10.90 -1.19
C GLN A 47 14.25 -12.22 -0.93
N ARG A 48 13.78 -12.91 -1.98
CA ARG A 48 13.11 -14.21 -1.84
C ARG A 48 14.08 -15.38 -1.63
N ARG A 49 15.29 -15.29 -2.20
CA ARG A 49 16.26 -16.39 -2.19
C ARG A 49 17.18 -16.37 -0.97
N LEU A 50 17.49 -15.19 -0.46
CA LEU A 50 18.32 -15.03 0.71
C LEU A 50 17.53 -15.41 1.96
N LYS A 51 18.23 -15.95 2.97
CA LYS A 51 17.64 -16.18 4.28
C LYS A 51 17.47 -14.84 4.99
N VAL A 52 16.23 -14.37 5.07
CA VAL A 52 15.88 -13.10 5.70
C VAL A 52 15.72 -13.29 7.22
N PRO A 53 16.38 -12.46 8.06
CA PRO A 53 16.19 -12.50 9.51
C PRO A 53 14.74 -12.27 9.92
N PRO A 54 14.26 -12.85 11.05
CA PRO A 54 12.87 -12.72 11.49
C PRO A 54 12.44 -11.26 11.70
N THR A 55 13.36 -10.41 12.17
CA THR A 55 13.12 -8.97 12.37
C THR A 55 12.76 -8.23 11.08
N VAL A 56 13.26 -8.69 9.93
CA VAL A 56 12.91 -8.12 8.61
C VAL A 56 11.72 -8.86 8.02
N ASN A 57 11.65 -10.18 8.21
CA ASN A 57 10.61 -11.02 7.64
C ASN A 57 9.20 -10.69 8.15
N GLN A 58 9.06 -10.10 9.35
CA GLN A 58 7.75 -9.64 9.84
C GLN A 58 7.06 -8.65 8.89
N PHE A 59 7.82 -7.85 8.13
CA PHE A 59 7.26 -6.91 7.14
C PHE A 59 6.83 -7.58 5.83
N MET A 60 7.30 -8.79 5.56
CA MET A 60 6.88 -9.55 4.37
C MET A 60 5.50 -10.20 4.57
N ASN A 61 5.05 -10.35 5.81
CA ASN A 61 3.78 -10.97 6.18
C ASN A 61 2.81 -9.95 6.80
N PRO A 62 2.21 -9.04 6.00
CA PRO A 62 1.22 -8.10 6.49
C PRO A 62 -0.12 -8.80 6.82
N ILE A 63 -1.00 -8.08 7.51
CA ILE A 63 -2.37 -8.54 7.80
C ILE A 63 -3.19 -8.79 6.52
N SER A 64 -4.28 -9.55 6.64
CA SER A 64 -5.15 -9.87 5.51
C SER A 64 -5.80 -8.62 4.89
N ARG A 65 -6.14 -8.71 3.60
CA ARG A 65 -6.75 -7.60 2.85
C ARG A 65 -8.11 -7.18 3.42
N ASN A 66 -8.88 -8.15 3.93
CA ASN A 66 -10.21 -7.88 4.52
C ASN A 66 -10.09 -7.02 5.79
N LEU A 67 -9.22 -7.44 6.71
CA LEU A 67 -8.96 -6.69 7.95
C LEU A 67 -8.37 -5.32 7.66
N THR A 68 -7.50 -5.22 6.66
CA THR A 68 -6.93 -3.94 6.20
C THR A 68 -8.02 -2.96 5.79
N ASN A 69 -9.01 -3.41 5.00
CA ASN A 69 -10.10 -2.56 4.55
C ASN A 69 -10.97 -2.06 5.72
N GLU A 70 -11.27 -2.92 6.68
CA GLU A 70 -12.02 -2.55 7.89
C GLU A 70 -11.30 -1.49 8.70
N ILE A 71 -9.98 -1.67 8.93
CA ILE A 71 -9.14 -0.69 9.62
C ILE A 71 -9.13 0.65 8.86
N PHE A 72 -9.03 0.63 7.54
CA PHE A 72 -9.04 1.87 6.76
C PHE A 72 -10.40 2.57 6.74
N ASN A 73 -11.50 1.82 6.77
CA ASN A 73 -12.84 2.41 6.91
C ASN A 73 -12.98 3.12 8.27
N LEU A 74 -12.49 2.51 9.35
CA LEU A 74 -12.42 3.15 10.66
C LEU A 74 -11.51 4.38 10.60
N ALA A 75 -10.34 4.27 9.97
CA ALA A 75 -9.37 5.35 9.90
C ALA A 75 -9.91 6.60 9.19
N ARG A 76 -10.68 6.43 8.11
CA ARG A 76 -11.29 7.54 7.36
C ARG A 76 -12.17 8.44 8.22
N LYS A 77 -12.81 7.88 9.26
CA LYS A 77 -13.64 8.65 10.21
C LYS A 77 -12.81 9.59 11.09
N TYR A 78 -11.55 9.24 11.35
CA TYR A 78 -10.63 9.98 12.21
C TYR A 78 -9.53 10.70 11.41
N SER A 79 -9.74 10.91 10.10
CA SER A 79 -8.81 11.63 9.24
C SER A 79 -8.59 13.07 9.71
N PRO A 80 -7.36 13.61 9.58
CA PRO A 80 -7.11 15.01 9.85
C PRO A 80 -7.81 15.91 8.82
N GLU A 81 -8.03 17.17 9.21
CA GLU A 81 -8.58 18.20 8.32
C GLU A 81 -7.68 18.41 7.09
N SER A 82 -8.32 18.67 5.94
CA SER A 82 -7.61 19.10 4.73
C SER A 82 -6.99 20.48 4.92
N LYS A 83 -5.98 20.82 4.11
CA LYS A 83 -5.37 22.16 4.10
C LYS A 83 -6.41 23.25 3.80
N GLU A 84 -7.40 22.95 2.96
CA GLU A 84 -8.47 23.88 2.58
C GLU A 84 -9.44 24.11 3.74
N GLU A 85 -9.90 23.02 4.37
CA GLU A 85 -10.76 23.06 5.57
C GLU A 85 -10.06 23.80 6.72
N HIS A 86 -8.76 23.56 6.91
CA HIS A 86 -7.97 24.27 7.91
C HIS A 86 -7.92 25.77 7.63
N LYS A 87 -7.76 26.19 6.36
CA LYS A 87 -7.80 27.61 6.00
C LYS A 87 -9.18 28.21 6.25
N ALA A 88 -10.25 27.53 5.83
CA ALA A 88 -11.62 27.97 6.08
C ALA A 88 -11.90 28.12 7.58
N ARG A 89 -11.45 27.18 8.40
CA ARG A 89 -11.55 27.25 9.86
C ARG A 89 -10.82 28.45 10.44
N LEU A 90 -9.60 28.74 9.96
CA LEU A 90 -8.84 29.90 10.42
C LEU A 90 -9.51 31.23 10.03
N LEU A 91 -10.07 31.32 8.82
CA LEU A 91 -10.83 32.49 8.38
C LEU A 91 -12.06 32.71 9.27
N GLN A 92 -12.84 31.66 9.56
CA GLN A 92 -13.99 31.75 10.46
C GLN A 92 -13.60 32.19 11.88
N ILE A 93 -12.46 31.71 12.39
CA ILE A 93 -11.96 32.14 13.70
C ILE A 93 -11.53 33.62 13.66
N ALA A 94 -10.85 34.04 12.59
CA ALA A 94 -10.45 35.43 12.41
C ALA A 94 -11.66 36.36 12.32
N ASP A 95 -12.68 35.99 11.55
CA ASP A 95 -13.94 36.74 11.40
C ASP A 95 -14.72 36.78 12.73
N ALA A 96 -14.80 35.68 13.47
CA ALA A 96 -15.46 35.64 14.78
C ALA A 96 -14.76 36.57 15.77
N LYS A 97 -13.42 36.57 15.77
CA LYS A 97 -12.60 37.43 16.63
C LYS A 97 -12.71 38.91 16.23
N ALA A 98 -12.72 39.23 14.94
CA ALA A 98 -12.90 40.60 14.44
C ALA A 98 -14.28 41.16 14.80
N ASN A 99 -15.32 40.31 14.75
CA ASN A 99 -16.68 40.68 15.12
C ASN A 99 -16.97 40.64 16.63
N GLY A 100 -15.95 40.40 17.48
CA GLY A 100 -16.09 40.32 18.94
C GLY A 100 -17.01 39.20 19.44
N LYS A 101 -17.32 38.21 18.59
CA LYS A 101 -18.15 37.05 18.96
C LYS A 101 -17.30 36.04 19.73
N PRO A 102 -17.91 35.22 20.62
CA PRO A 102 -17.19 34.16 21.30
C PRO A 102 -16.51 33.24 20.29
N LEU A 103 -15.25 32.88 20.57
CA LEU A 103 -14.48 32.00 19.71
C LEU A 103 -15.20 30.65 19.60
N PRO A 104 -15.32 30.07 18.39
CA PRO A 104 -15.84 28.72 18.28
C PRO A 104 -14.93 27.76 19.06
N GLU A 105 -15.53 26.95 19.94
CA GLU A 105 -14.78 25.98 20.75
C GLU A 105 -13.95 25.07 19.83
N LYS A 106 -12.70 24.83 20.23
CA LYS A 106 -11.80 23.95 19.49
C LYS A 106 -12.39 22.55 19.55
N SER A 107 -12.94 22.07 18.43
CA SER A 107 -13.56 20.75 18.40
C SER A 107 -12.56 19.69 18.83
N ASP A 108 -12.84 18.99 19.93
CA ASP A 108 -12.07 17.85 20.46
C ASP A 108 -12.24 16.61 19.58
N LYS A 109 -12.12 16.77 18.26
CA LYS A 109 -12.13 15.65 17.33
C LYS A 109 -10.88 14.82 17.59
N LEU A 110 -11.07 13.54 17.91
CA LEU A 110 -9.98 12.58 17.88
C LEU A 110 -9.49 12.48 16.43
N VAL A 111 -8.19 12.71 16.25
CA VAL A 111 -7.53 12.64 14.94
C VAL A 111 -6.46 11.56 15.00
N ILE A 112 -6.27 10.85 13.89
CA ILE A 112 -5.16 9.89 13.75
C ILE A 112 -3.84 10.64 13.89
N ALA A 113 -2.99 10.16 14.79
CA ALA A 113 -1.62 10.61 14.87
C ALA A 113 -0.79 9.97 13.75
N SER A 114 -0.14 10.79 12.94
CA SER A 114 0.75 10.37 11.87
C SER A 114 2.20 10.81 12.12
N GLY A 115 3.14 10.09 11.49
CA GLY A 115 4.57 10.36 11.55
C GLY A 115 5.28 9.61 12.67
N ILE A 116 6.48 9.09 12.35
CA ILE A 116 7.28 8.22 13.23
C ILE A 116 7.54 8.89 14.58
N ARG A 117 8.06 10.13 14.58
CA ARG A 117 8.36 10.88 15.81
C ARG A 117 7.15 11.09 16.73
N ARG A 118 5.96 11.28 16.16
CA ARG A 118 4.75 11.47 16.96
C ARG A 118 4.26 10.14 17.52
N ILE A 119 4.33 9.09 16.71
CA ILE A 119 3.92 7.74 17.10
C ILE A 119 4.80 7.22 18.23
N THR A 120 6.13 7.41 18.18
CA THR A 120 7.03 6.99 19.26
C THR A 120 6.67 7.59 20.60
N SER A 121 6.50 8.91 20.66
CA SER A 121 6.13 9.59 21.89
C SER A 121 4.77 9.11 22.43
N LEU A 122 3.84 8.74 21.56
CA LEU A 122 2.53 8.19 21.95
C LEU A 122 2.60 6.74 22.44
N VAL A 123 3.49 5.93 21.87
CA VAL A 123 3.75 4.54 22.31
C VAL A 123 4.48 4.54 23.65
N GLU A 124 5.50 5.39 23.80
CA GLU A 124 6.25 5.54 25.04
C GLU A 124 5.39 6.05 26.20
N SER A 125 4.50 7.01 25.92
CA SER A 125 3.53 7.50 26.91
C SER A 125 2.33 6.56 27.12
N LYS A 126 2.27 5.42 26.43
CA LYS A 126 1.15 4.45 26.46
C LYS A 126 -0.22 5.08 26.17
N ARG A 127 -0.24 6.17 25.39
CA ARG A 127 -1.47 6.85 24.96
C ARG A 127 -2.01 6.29 23.65
N ALA A 128 -1.17 5.62 22.88
CA ALA A 128 -1.57 4.94 21.66
C ALA A 128 -2.41 3.68 21.98
N LYS A 129 -3.58 3.56 21.34
CA LYS A 129 -4.44 2.37 21.46
C LYS A 129 -4.12 1.30 20.43
N LEU A 130 -3.69 1.70 19.23
CA LEU A 130 -3.35 0.83 18.12
C LEU A 130 -2.31 1.54 17.25
N VAL A 131 -1.28 0.82 16.80
CA VAL A 131 -0.25 1.33 15.89
C VAL A 131 -0.34 0.60 14.56
N LEU A 132 -0.46 1.35 13.47
CA LEU A 132 -0.43 0.81 12.11
C LEU A 132 0.94 1.09 11.49
N ILE A 133 1.57 0.05 10.98
CA ILE A 133 2.91 0.10 10.42
C ILE A 133 2.83 -0.24 8.93
N ALA A 134 3.35 0.63 8.07
CA ALA A 134 3.49 0.33 6.65
C ALA A 134 4.60 -0.71 6.41
N ASN A 135 4.42 -1.58 5.43
CA ASN A 135 5.36 -2.66 5.14
C ASN A 135 6.40 -2.34 4.05
N ASP A 136 6.16 -1.32 3.24
CA ASP A 136 6.95 -0.93 2.06
C ASP A 136 7.79 0.34 2.28
N VAL A 137 8.21 0.58 3.52
CA VAL A 137 9.03 1.74 3.87
C VAL A 137 10.47 1.54 3.37
N ASP A 138 10.93 2.42 2.48
CA ASP A 138 12.33 2.53 2.04
C ASP A 138 12.91 3.85 2.60
N PRO A 139 13.87 3.85 3.54
CA PRO A 139 14.60 2.71 4.16
C PRO A 139 13.84 2.03 5.34
N LEU A 140 13.94 0.70 5.44
CA LEU A 140 13.22 -0.13 6.44
C LEU A 140 13.70 0.12 7.87
N GLU A 141 14.94 0.56 8.04
CA GLU A 141 15.62 0.86 9.30
C GLU A 141 14.83 1.86 10.15
N LEU A 142 14.06 2.74 9.51
CA LEU A 142 13.21 3.72 10.18
C LEU A 142 12.12 3.08 11.04
N VAL A 143 11.67 1.89 10.68
CA VAL A 143 10.50 1.24 11.28
C VAL A 143 10.83 -0.13 11.88
N LEU A 144 12.04 -0.65 11.65
CA LEU A 144 12.49 -1.96 12.12
C LEU A 144 12.33 -2.17 13.64
N TRP A 145 12.52 -1.12 14.43
CA TRP A 145 12.43 -1.13 15.90
C TRP A 145 11.03 -0.81 16.45
N LEU A 146 10.07 -0.40 15.61
CA LEU A 146 8.72 -0.05 16.07
C LEU A 146 7.94 -1.26 16.60
N PRO A 147 7.93 -2.44 15.93
CA PRO A 147 7.26 -3.63 16.46
C PRO A 147 7.76 -4.04 17.84
N THR A 148 9.08 -4.00 18.06
CA THR A 148 9.70 -4.36 19.34
C THR A 148 9.38 -3.34 20.43
N LEU A 149 9.36 -2.04 20.09
CA LEU A 149 8.92 -0.99 20.99
C LEU A 149 7.45 -1.17 21.42
N CYS A 150 6.56 -1.44 20.46
CA CYS A 150 5.14 -1.65 20.73
C CYS A 150 4.92 -2.85 21.64
N HIS A 151 5.62 -3.96 21.39
CA HIS A 151 5.57 -5.15 22.22
C HIS A 151 6.06 -4.87 23.66
N LYS A 152 7.19 -4.17 23.81
CA LYS A 152 7.74 -3.81 25.14
C LYS A 152 6.80 -2.89 25.94
N MET A 153 6.12 -1.98 25.25
CA MET A 153 5.19 -1.04 25.89
C MET A 153 3.78 -1.60 26.10
N GLY A 154 3.48 -2.80 25.57
CA GLY A 154 2.15 -3.42 25.66
C GLY A 154 1.10 -2.78 24.76
N VAL A 155 1.53 -2.12 23.67
CA VAL A 155 0.63 -1.46 22.71
C VAL A 155 0.43 -2.40 21.51
N PRO A 156 -0.81 -2.69 21.08
CA PRO A 156 -1.04 -3.54 19.93
C PRO A 156 -0.63 -2.83 18.64
N TYR A 157 0.00 -3.57 17.74
CA TYR A 157 0.42 -3.07 16.43
C TYR A 157 -0.02 -4.02 15.31
N ALA A 158 -0.17 -3.47 14.11
CA ALA A 158 -0.45 -4.24 12.91
C ALA A 158 0.41 -3.75 11.75
N ILE A 159 0.95 -4.69 10.98
CA ILE A 159 1.68 -4.40 9.74
C ILE A 159 0.68 -4.44 8.59
N VAL A 160 0.50 -3.30 7.92
CA VAL A 160 -0.46 -3.10 6.85
C VAL A 160 0.28 -3.13 5.51
N ARG A 161 -0.36 -3.75 4.53
CA ARG A 161 0.10 -3.69 3.14
C ARG A 161 -0.38 -2.41 2.50
N THR A 162 0.57 -1.59 2.06
CA THR A 162 0.33 -0.39 1.27
C THR A 162 0.21 -0.71 -0.23
#